data_AF-A0A5D4SZU9-F1
#
_entry.id   AF-A0A5D4SZU9-F1
#
_cell.length_a   1.000
_cell.length_b   1.000
_cell.length_c   1.000
_cell.angle_alpha   90.00
_cell.angle_beta   90.00
_cell.angle_gamma   90.00
#
_symmetry.space_group_name_H-M   'P 1'
#
loop_
_entity.id
_entity.type
_entity.pdbx_description
1 polymer ?
#
loop_
_entity_poly.entity_id
_entity_poly.type
_entity_poly.pdbx_seq_one_letter_code
_entity_poly.pdbx_strand_id
1 'polypeptide(L)'
;MKKKPVLVLWIMVFISILTLPFLGWKHFKRFLPGTIFMSILMALESIVAEKYKWWAIYKKIPPYFVNEFAFIVGPFFAGSLWILRLTYGRFYLYLLLNAVVDAIFVYPIYVLFKNIGIFELKKMNNHQLYGLFLIKALLMYGFQVIWEKYVRKSSTKEPEQERPYTISPAD
;
A
#
# COMPACT_ATOMS: atom_id res chain seq x y z
N MET A 1 -26.84 5.89 17.35
CA MET A 1 -25.91 5.37 16.32
C MET A 1 -24.78 4.61 17.00
N LYS A 2 -24.57 3.32 16.70
CA LYS A 2 -23.53 2.49 17.35
C LYS A 2 -22.14 3.07 17.01
N LYS A 3 -21.46 3.71 17.97
CA LYS A 3 -20.08 4.27 17.82
C LYS A 3 -18.99 3.19 17.69
N LYS A 4 -19.31 1.94 18.06
CA LYS A 4 -18.39 0.80 18.12
C LYS A 4 -17.65 0.48 16.80
N PRO A 5 -18.27 0.50 15.60
CA PRO A 5 -17.60 0.13 14.36
C PRO A 5 -16.59 1.18 13.84
N VAL A 6 -16.81 2.46 14.13
CA VAL A 6 -15.88 3.53 13.72
C VAL A 6 -14.59 3.46 14.55
N LEU A 7 -14.69 3.07 15.82
CA LEU A 7 -13.53 2.84 16.68
C LEU A 7 -12.64 1.72 16.14
N VAL A 8 -13.23 0.65 15.59
CA VAL A 8 -12.48 -0.45 14.96
C VAL A 8 -11.60 0.06 13.82
N LEU A 9 -12.12 0.98 12.99
CA LEU A 9 -11.33 1.58 11.90
C LEU A 9 -10.15 2.39 12.42
N TRP A 10 -10.35 3.22 13.46
CA TRP A 10 -9.26 3.98 14.08
C TRP A 10 -8.19 3.09 14.69
N ILE A 11 -8.60 2.04 15.42
CA ILE A 11 -7.68 1.07 16.01
C ILE A 11 -6.87 0.37 14.92
N MET A 12 -7.53 -0.07 13.84
CA MET A 12 -6.88 -0.72 12.70
C MET A 12 -5.82 0.19 12.06
N VAL A 13 -6.16 1.46 11.80
CA VAL A 13 -5.21 2.44 11.24
C VAL A 13 -4.05 2.66 12.20
N PHE A 14 -4.33 2.89 13.48
CA PHE A 14 -3.32 3.19 14.49
C PHE A 14 -2.34 2.02 14.66
N ILE A 15 -2.85 0.79 14.81
CA ILE A 15 -2.02 -0.42 14.92
C ILE A 15 -1.14 -0.57 13.67
N SER A 16 -1.71 -0.35 12.48
CA SER A 16 -0.97 -0.48 11.22
C SER A 16 0.20 0.51 11.16
N ILE A 17 -0.04 1.79 11.48
CA ILE A 17 0.98 2.85 11.45
C ILE A 17 2.04 2.63 12.54
N LEU A 18 1.64 2.11 13.71
CA LEU A 18 2.57 1.82 14.81
C LEU A 18 3.64 0.79 14.43
N THR A 19 3.41 -0.03 13.41
CA THR A 19 4.42 -0.98 12.91
C THR A 19 5.49 -0.33 12.03
N LEU A 20 5.25 0.86 11.48
CA LEU A 20 6.13 1.51 10.51
C LEU A 20 7.50 1.91 11.06
N PRO A 21 7.64 2.41 12.31
CA PRO A 21 8.96 2.70 12.89
C PRO A 21 9.89 1.47 12.91
N PHE A 22 9.35 0.27 13.10
CA PHE A 22 10.13 -0.99 13.08
C PHE A 22 10.63 -1.38 11.68
N LEU A 23 10.17 -0.70 10.63
CA LEU A 23 10.57 -0.95 9.25
C LEU A 23 12.03 -0.52 8.97
N GLY A 24 12.52 0.48 9.72
CA GLY A 24 13.80 1.12 9.50
C GLY A 24 13.77 2.13 8.34
N TRP A 25 14.40 3.29 8.55
CA TRP A 25 14.30 4.45 7.65
C TRP A 25 14.72 4.18 6.21
N LYS A 26 15.80 3.39 6.02
CA LYS A 26 16.31 3.02 4.71
C LYS A 26 15.28 2.25 3.88
N HIS A 27 14.61 1.26 4.48
CA HIS A 27 13.61 0.45 3.79
C HIS A 27 12.32 1.23 3.58
N PHE A 28 11.92 2.04 4.57
CA PHE A 28 10.76 2.91 4.44
C PHE A 28 10.88 3.81 3.22
N LYS A 29 11.96 4.61 3.11
CA LYS A 29 12.19 5.50 1.96
C LYS A 29 12.26 4.77 0.63
N ARG A 30 12.85 3.57 0.61
CA ARG A 30 13.02 2.76 -0.59
C ARG A 30 11.68 2.34 -1.20
N PHE A 31 10.75 1.86 -0.38
CA PHE A 31 9.46 1.30 -0.82
C PHE A 31 8.30 2.31 -0.78
N LEU A 32 8.55 3.50 -0.24
CA LEU A 32 7.57 4.57 -0.14
C LEU A 32 6.99 4.98 -1.51
N PRO A 33 7.78 5.19 -2.59
CA PRO A 33 7.23 5.65 -3.87
C PRO A 33 6.24 4.68 -4.48
N GLY A 34 6.55 3.37 -4.48
CA GLY A 34 5.63 2.35 -4.98
C GLY A 34 4.36 2.21 -4.14
N THR A 35 4.49 2.33 -2.82
CA THR A 35 3.34 2.27 -1.92
C THR A 35 2.42 3.49 -2.11
N ILE A 36 2.97 4.70 -2.21
CA ILE A 36 2.20 5.92 -2.47
C ILE A 36 1.49 5.84 -3.83
N PHE A 37 2.20 5.42 -4.88
CA PHE A 37 1.61 5.24 -6.20
C PHE A 37 0.38 4.32 -6.15
N MET A 38 0.50 3.17 -5.48
CA MET A 38 -0.62 2.24 -5.34
C MET A 38 -1.75 2.79 -4.46
N SER A 39 -1.44 3.51 -3.38
CA SER A 39 -2.46 4.16 -2.56
C SER A 39 -3.30 5.17 -3.36
N ILE A 40 -2.68 5.91 -4.28
CA ILE A 40 -3.39 6.83 -5.19
C ILE A 40 -4.27 6.03 -6.15
N LEU A 41 -3.75 4.96 -6.76
CA LEU A 41 -4.54 4.11 -7.64
C LEU A 41 -5.76 3.51 -6.93
N MET A 42 -5.61 3.08 -5.69
CA MET A 42 -6.74 2.59 -4.88
C MET A 42 -7.74 3.69 -4.56
N ALA A 43 -7.29 4.92 -4.32
CA ALA A 43 -8.18 6.06 -4.11
C ALA A 43 -8.96 6.41 -5.40
N LEU A 44 -8.36 6.25 -6.58
CA LEU A 44 -9.07 6.43 -7.86
C LEU A 44 -10.06 5.30 -8.11
N GLU A 45 -9.65 4.07 -7.83
CA GLU A 45 -10.50 2.89 -7.92
C GLU A 45 -11.71 2.97 -7.00
N SER A 46 -11.56 3.52 -5.79
CA SER A 46 -12.66 3.81 -4.86
C SER A 46 -13.83 4.53 -5.54
N ILE A 47 -13.51 5.58 -6.32
CA ILE A 47 -14.49 6.39 -7.03
C ILE A 47 -15.22 5.53 -8.09
N VAL A 48 -14.47 4.68 -8.81
CA VAL A 48 -15.03 3.75 -9.79
C VAL A 48 -15.92 2.70 -9.11
N ALA A 49 -15.44 2.10 -8.02
CA ALA A 49 -16.15 1.09 -7.26
C ALA A 49 -17.47 1.62 -6.68
N GLU A 50 -17.48 2.87 -6.22
CA GLU A 50 -18.70 3.56 -5.77
C GLU A 50 -19.68 3.77 -6.93
N LYS A 51 -19.20 4.29 -8.07
CA LYS A 51 -20.02 4.52 -9.27
C LYS A 51 -20.70 3.23 -9.77
N TYR A 52 -19.96 2.13 -9.81
CA TYR A 52 -20.48 0.84 -10.27
C TYR A 52 -21.10 -0.02 -9.17
N LYS A 53 -21.05 0.43 -7.91
CA LYS A 53 -21.55 -0.29 -6.72
C LYS A 53 -20.92 -1.69 -6.60
N TRP A 54 -19.61 -1.81 -6.81
CA TRP A 54 -18.90 -3.07 -6.59
C TRP A 54 -19.06 -3.54 -5.15
N TRP A 55 -18.96 -2.61 -4.21
CA TRP A 55 -19.16 -2.80 -2.79
C TRP A 55 -19.69 -1.54 -2.12
N ALA A 56 -20.16 -1.68 -0.88
CA ALA A 56 -20.70 -0.60 -0.06
C ALA A 56 -19.90 -0.48 1.24
N ILE A 57 -19.45 0.74 1.55
CA ILE A 57 -18.84 1.09 2.83
C ILE A 57 -19.83 1.91 3.65
N TYR A 58 -20.30 1.34 4.75
CA TYR A 58 -21.30 1.95 5.62
C TYR A 58 -20.69 2.84 6.71
N LYS A 59 -19.41 2.62 7.03
CA LYS A 59 -18.67 3.32 8.10
C LYS A 59 -17.33 3.78 7.56
N LYS A 60 -17.03 5.05 7.74
CA LYS A 60 -15.82 5.71 7.25
C LYS A 60 -15.23 6.64 8.30
N ILE A 61 -13.95 6.92 8.17
CA ILE A 61 -13.22 7.94 8.94
C ILE A 61 -12.80 9.08 7.99
N PRO A 62 -12.49 10.27 8.50
CA PRO A 62 -12.00 11.37 7.66
C PRO A 62 -10.70 11.01 6.92
N PRO A 63 -10.50 11.55 5.70
CA PRO A 63 -11.43 12.39 4.97
C PRO A 63 -12.49 11.55 4.20
N TYR A 64 -13.72 12.07 4.13
CA TYR A 64 -14.89 11.29 3.69
C TYR A 64 -15.08 11.17 2.18
N PHE A 65 -14.18 11.73 1.37
CA PHE A 65 -14.24 11.70 -0.09
C PHE A 65 -13.64 10.42 -0.70
N VAL A 66 -12.86 9.65 0.07
CA VAL A 66 -12.45 8.28 -0.28
C VAL A 66 -13.09 7.34 0.72
N ASN A 67 -13.98 6.46 0.26
CA ASN A 67 -14.73 5.60 1.17
C ASN A 67 -13.82 4.58 1.88
N GLU A 68 -12.80 4.08 1.18
CA GLU A 68 -11.84 3.07 1.63
C GLU A 68 -10.66 3.69 2.40
N PHE A 69 -10.69 4.99 2.72
CA PHE A 69 -9.52 5.71 3.24
C PHE A 69 -8.83 5.02 4.43
N ALA A 70 -9.62 4.52 5.38
CA ALA A 70 -9.11 3.79 6.54
C ALA A 70 -8.27 2.56 6.14
N PHE A 71 -8.73 1.82 5.14
CA PHE A 71 -8.05 0.62 4.64
C PHE A 71 -6.78 0.99 3.88
N ILE A 72 -6.82 2.07 3.09
CA ILE A 72 -5.69 2.55 2.29
C ILE A 72 -4.56 3.03 3.20
N VAL A 73 -4.82 3.96 4.12
CA VAL A 73 -3.79 4.59 4.95
C VAL A 73 -3.31 3.69 6.10
N GLY A 74 -4.17 2.81 6.59
CA GLY A 74 -3.82 1.86 7.64
C GLY A 74 -3.16 0.60 7.09
N PRO A 75 -3.91 -0.52 7.01
CA PRO A 75 -3.34 -1.84 6.77
C PRO A 75 -2.74 -1.99 5.38
N PHE A 76 -3.32 -1.39 4.34
CA PHE A 76 -2.76 -1.48 2.99
C PHE A 76 -1.37 -0.82 2.92
N PHE A 77 -1.27 0.44 3.34
CA PHE A 77 -0.02 1.18 3.28
C PHE A 77 1.09 0.52 4.12
N ALA A 78 0.80 0.21 5.38
CA ALA A 78 1.77 -0.44 6.26
C ALA A 78 2.10 -1.87 5.81
N GLY A 79 1.08 -2.66 5.45
CA GLY A 79 1.24 -4.03 4.98
C GLY A 79 2.07 -4.12 3.70
N SER A 80 1.83 -3.23 2.74
CA SER A 80 2.58 -3.20 1.47
C SER A 80 4.06 -2.92 1.70
N LEU A 81 4.39 -1.96 2.56
CA LEU A 81 5.77 -1.66 2.93
C LEU A 81 6.47 -2.86 3.58
N TRP A 82 5.77 -3.59 4.46
CA TRP A 82 6.29 -4.81 5.08
C TRP A 82 6.48 -5.94 4.08
N ILE A 83 5.48 -6.21 3.24
CA ILE A 83 5.54 -7.26 2.22
C ILE A 83 6.72 -6.97 1.28
N LEU A 84 6.86 -5.74 0.79
CA LEU A 84 7.99 -5.34 -0.04
C LEU A 84 9.31 -5.49 0.72
N ARG A 85 9.41 -5.04 1.98
CA ARG A 85 10.64 -5.22 2.77
C ARG A 85 11.06 -6.69 2.87
N LEU A 86 10.12 -7.59 3.12
CA LEU A 86 10.39 -9.01 3.35
C LEU A 86 10.71 -9.78 2.06
N THR A 87 10.21 -9.32 0.91
CA THR A 87 10.16 -10.14 -0.31
C THR A 87 10.73 -9.47 -1.56
N TYR A 88 11.01 -8.17 -1.54
CA TYR A 88 11.49 -7.45 -2.71
C TYR A 88 12.80 -8.04 -3.25
N GLY A 89 12.85 -8.24 -4.58
CA GLY A 89 13.92 -8.97 -5.27
C GLY A 89 13.64 -10.46 -5.46
N ARG A 90 12.64 -11.03 -4.75
CA ARG A 90 12.20 -12.42 -4.88
C ARG A 90 10.74 -12.46 -5.35
N PHE A 91 10.53 -12.32 -6.65
CA PHE A 91 9.20 -12.14 -7.24
C PHE A 91 8.17 -13.20 -6.81
N TYR A 92 8.53 -14.49 -6.87
CA TYR A 92 7.62 -15.56 -6.47
C TYR A 92 7.27 -15.54 -4.97
N LEU A 93 8.24 -15.20 -4.12
CA LEU A 93 8.00 -15.06 -2.68
C LEU A 93 7.09 -13.86 -2.38
N TYR A 94 7.31 -12.75 -3.09
CA TYR A 94 6.43 -11.58 -3.03
C TYR A 94 5.00 -11.95 -3.41
N LEU A 95 4.82 -12.59 -4.56
CA LEU A 95 3.50 -12.98 -5.05
C LEU A 95 2.79 -13.93 -4.08
N LEU A 96 3.51 -14.94 -3.57
CA LEU A 96 2.94 -15.89 -2.61
C LEU A 96 2.51 -15.20 -1.32
N LEU A 97 3.39 -14.38 -0.72
CA LEU A 97 3.08 -13.69 0.54
C LEU A 97 1.90 -12.72 0.35
N ASN A 98 1.90 -11.96 -0.73
CA ASN A 98 0.85 -11.00 -1.04
C ASN A 98 -0.49 -11.72 -1.27
N ALA A 99 -0.50 -12.79 -2.09
CA ALA A 99 -1.66 -13.62 -2.34
C ALA A 99 -2.25 -14.25 -1.06
N VAL A 100 -1.40 -14.66 -0.10
CA VAL A 100 -1.86 -15.19 1.20
C VAL A 100 -2.48 -14.09 2.05
N VAL A 101 -1.84 -12.92 2.15
CA VAL A 101 -2.36 -11.78 2.92
C VAL A 101 -3.70 -11.30 2.34
N ASP A 102 -3.79 -11.21 1.01
CA ASP A 102 -5.02 -10.83 0.31
C ASP A 102 -6.13 -11.87 0.54
N ALA A 103 -5.81 -13.16 0.55
CA ALA A 103 -6.80 -14.20 0.83
C ALA A 103 -7.33 -14.08 2.27
N ILE A 104 -6.45 -13.82 3.24
CA ILE A 104 -6.84 -13.56 4.63
C ILE A 104 -7.74 -12.31 4.71
N PHE A 105 -7.46 -11.27 3.93
CA PHE A 105 -8.33 -10.10 3.90
C PHE A 105 -9.71 -10.43 3.33
N VAL A 106 -9.74 -11.07 2.16
CA VAL A 106 -10.95 -11.26 1.35
C VAL A 106 -11.91 -12.31 1.93
N TYR A 107 -11.41 -13.34 2.62
CA TYR A 107 -12.26 -14.40 3.15
C TYR A 107 -12.58 -14.19 4.65
N PRO A 108 -11.65 -14.36 5.61
CA PRO A 108 -12.01 -14.23 7.02
C PRO A 108 -12.23 -12.78 7.46
N ILE A 109 -11.35 -11.84 7.13
CA ILE A 109 -11.46 -10.45 7.61
C ILE A 109 -12.69 -9.75 7.01
N TYR A 110 -12.97 -9.97 5.73
CA TYR A 110 -14.20 -9.48 5.10
C TYR A 110 -15.46 -9.92 5.84
N VAL A 111 -15.57 -11.19 6.20
CA VAL A 111 -16.73 -11.72 6.94
C VAL A 111 -16.90 -11.00 8.27
N LEU A 112 -15.81 -10.73 8.99
CA LEU A 112 -15.85 -9.94 10.22
C LEU A 112 -16.39 -8.53 9.95
N PHE A 113 -15.87 -7.83 8.92
CA PHE A 113 -16.31 -6.49 8.56
C PHE A 113 -17.76 -6.41 8.08
N LYS A 114 -18.24 -7.43 7.39
CA LYS A 114 -19.63 -7.58 6.99
C LYS A 114 -20.54 -7.69 8.23
N ASN A 115 -20.18 -8.56 9.17
CA ASN A 115 -20.99 -8.82 10.37
C ASN A 115 -21.12 -7.59 11.28
N ILE A 116 -20.08 -6.76 11.35
CA ILE A 116 -20.12 -5.50 12.13
C ILE A 116 -20.65 -4.31 11.33
N GLY A 117 -21.04 -4.51 10.06
CA GLY A 117 -21.66 -3.50 9.21
C GLY A 117 -20.72 -2.37 8.80
N ILE A 118 -19.45 -2.67 8.52
CA ILE A 118 -18.47 -1.71 8.00
C ILE A 118 -18.44 -1.73 6.47
N PHE A 119 -18.32 -2.93 5.90
CA PHE A 119 -18.05 -3.13 4.48
C PHE A 119 -18.83 -4.36 3.99
N GLU A 120 -19.50 -4.22 2.85
CA GLU A 120 -20.26 -5.30 2.24
C GLU A 120 -20.11 -5.28 0.73
N LEU A 121 -19.68 -6.40 0.16
CA LEU A 121 -19.71 -6.63 -1.28
C LEU A 121 -21.15 -6.63 -1.83
N LYS A 122 -21.34 -6.01 -3.00
CA LYS A 122 -22.66 -5.89 -3.64
C LYS A 122 -22.67 -6.59 -5.00
N LYS A 123 -22.18 -5.92 -6.06
CA LYS A 123 -22.14 -6.51 -7.41
C LYS A 123 -20.93 -7.39 -7.65
N MET A 124 -19.97 -7.38 -6.74
CA MET A 124 -18.75 -8.15 -6.84
C MET A 124 -18.78 -9.29 -5.81
N ASN A 125 -18.20 -10.44 -6.14
CA ASN A 125 -18.04 -11.54 -5.19
C ASN A 125 -16.61 -11.57 -4.61
N ASN A 126 -16.38 -12.44 -3.61
CA ASN A 126 -15.08 -12.57 -2.95
C ASN A 126 -13.97 -12.97 -3.94
N HIS A 127 -14.22 -13.89 -4.86
CA HIS A 127 -13.21 -14.34 -5.82
C HIS A 127 -12.80 -13.24 -6.81
N GLN A 128 -13.74 -12.40 -7.22
CA GLN A 128 -13.49 -11.22 -8.04
C GLN A 128 -12.68 -10.17 -7.27
N LEU A 129 -12.99 -9.93 -5.98
CA LEU A 129 -12.18 -9.05 -5.12
C LEU A 129 -10.75 -9.57 -5.01
N TYR A 130 -10.60 -10.88 -4.79
CA TYR A 130 -9.30 -11.52 -4.69
C TYR A 130 -8.49 -11.41 -5.98
N GLY A 131 -9.11 -11.70 -7.14
CA GLY A 131 -8.45 -11.53 -8.44
C GLY A 131 -8.02 -10.08 -8.70
N LEU A 132 -8.84 -9.12 -8.30
CA LEU A 132 -8.52 -7.69 -8.38
C LEU A 132 -7.30 -7.33 -7.52
N PHE A 133 -7.18 -7.91 -6.32
CA PHE A 133 -6.02 -7.72 -5.46
C PHE A 133 -4.75 -8.35 -6.03
N LEU A 134 -4.83 -9.55 -6.62
CA LEU A 134 -3.68 -10.18 -7.29
C LEU A 134 -3.15 -9.33 -8.47
N ILE A 135 -4.05 -8.73 -9.26
CA ILE A 135 -3.67 -7.79 -10.34
C ILE A 135 -2.94 -6.57 -9.77
N LYS A 136 -3.43 -6.02 -8.65
CA LYS A 136 -2.77 -4.88 -7.97
C LYS A 136 -1.41 -5.27 -7.40
N ALA A 137 -1.27 -6.48 -6.85
CA ALA A 137 0.00 -6.97 -6.36
C ALA A 137 1.06 -7.01 -7.48
N LEU A 138 0.68 -7.47 -8.68
CA LEU A 138 1.54 -7.44 -9.86
C LEU A 138 1.90 -6.00 -10.26
N LEU A 139 0.91 -5.12 -10.31
CA LEU A 139 1.10 -3.71 -10.68
C LEU A 139 2.05 -3.00 -9.71
N MET A 140 1.87 -3.20 -8.41
CA MET A 140 2.72 -2.63 -7.36
C MET A 140 4.16 -3.08 -7.51
N TYR A 141 4.39 -4.38 -7.66
CA TYR A 141 5.74 -4.93 -7.80
C TYR A 141 6.39 -4.44 -9.09
N GLY A 142 5.65 -4.44 -10.19
CA GLY A 142 6.11 -3.94 -11.48
C GLY A 142 6.56 -2.48 -11.40
N PHE A 143 5.74 -1.62 -10.80
CA PHE A 143 6.08 -0.21 -10.57
C PHE A 143 7.35 -0.08 -9.71
N GLN A 144 7.43 -0.80 -8.59
CA GLN A 144 8.61 -0.72 -7.71
C GLN A 144 9.89 -1.17 -8.43
N VAL A 145 9.83 -2.21 -9.28
CA VAL A 145 10.98 -2.64 -10.10
C VAL A 145 11.40 -1.57 -11.10
N ILE A 146 10.46 -0.91 -11.78
CA ILE A 146 10.75 0.17 -12.73
C ILE A 146 11.37 1.36 -12.01
N TRP A 147 10.78 1.77 -10.88
CA TRP A 147 11.27 2.87 -10.05
C TRP A 147 12.72 2.64 -9.59
N GLU A 148 13.01 1.44 -9.09
CA GLU A 148 14.36 1.10 -8.60
C GLU A 148 15.41 1.07 -9.73
N LYS A 149 15.01 0.65 -10.94
CA LYS A 149 15.89 0.75 -12.11
C LYS A 149 16.17 2.21 -12.48
N TYR A 150 15.16 3.09 -12.39
CA TYR A 150 15.32 4.51 -12.67
C TYR A 150 16.27 5.18 -11.68
N VAL A 151 16.04 4.99 -10.37
CA VAL A 151 16.88 5.54 -9.29
C VAL A 151 18.33 5.04 -9.40
N ARG A 152 18.54 3.75 -9.70
CA ARG A 152 19.89 3.23 -9.91
C ARG A 152 20.59 3.89 -11.10
N LYS A 153 19.88 4.09 -12.21
CA LYS A 153 20.43 4.71 -13.42
C LYS A 153 20.80 6.19 -13.19
N SER A 154 20.04 6.93 -12.40
CA SER A 154 20.37 8.32 -12.07
C SER A 154 21.63 8.41 -11.20
N SER A 155 21.77 7.53 -10.19
CA SER A 155 22.97 7.51 -9.34
C SER A 155 24.24 7.11 -10.09
N THR A 156 24.15 6.32 -11.17
CA THR A 156 25.31 5.99 -12.01
C THR A 156 25.73 7.12 -12.95
N LYS A 157 24.87 8.12 -13.19
CA LYS A 157 25.18 9.29 -14.04
C LYS A 157 25.84 10.45 -13.29
N GLU A 158 25.87 10.41 -11.96
CA GLU A 158 26.59 11.36 -11.10
C GLU A 158 27.93 10.77 -10.59
N PRO A 159 28.97 10.74 -11.41
CA PRO A 159 30.32 10.93 -10.89
C PRO A 159 31.02 12.10 -11.60
N GLU A 160 31.65 12.96 -10.80
CA GLU A 160 32.71 13.91 -11.23
C GLU A 160 32.30 15.29 -11.79
N GLN A 161 31.51 16.07 -11.05
CA GLN A 161 31.46 17.52 -11.30
C GLN A 161 31.24 18.35 -10.03
N GLU A 162 32.02 18.11 -8.97
CA GLU A 162 32.16 19.06 -7.84
C GLU A 162 33.31 18.63 -6.90
N ARG A 163 34.56 18.87 -7.31
CA ARG A 163 35.63 19.19 -6.37
C ARG A 163 36.33 20.45 -6.88
N PRO A 164 36.14 21.62 -6.24
CA PRO A 164 36.93 22.80 -6.57
C PRO A 164 38.41 22.48 -6.35
N TYR A 165 39.23 22.81 -7.34
CA TYR A 165 40.68 22.65 -7.31
C TYR A 165 41.26 23.16 -5.98
N THR A 166 41.83 22.25 -5.19
CA THR A 166 42.73 22.62 -4.10
C THR A 166 43.91 23.36 -4.71
N ILE A 167 44.04 24.65 -4.38
CA ILE A 167 45.16 25.50 -4.80
C ILE A 167 46.42 24.89 -4.18
N SER A 168 47.38 24.51 -5.01
CA SER A 168 48.72 24.09 -4.59
C SER A 168 49.38 25.24 -3.83
N PRO A 169 50.08 25.01 -2.70
CA PRO A 169 50.97 26.04 -2.17
C PRO A 169 52.05 26.28 -3.23
N ALA A 170 52.26 27.54 -3.58
CA ALA A 170 53.45 27.96 -4.30
C ALA A 170 54.65 27.82 -3.37
N ASP A 171 55.72 27.21 -3.88
CA ASP A 171 57.04 27.16 -3.23
C ASP A 171 57.60 28.57 -2.96
#